data_AF-A0A9E5TPX8-F1
#
_entry.id   AF-A0A9E5TPX8-F1
#
_cell.length_a   1.000
_cell.length_b   1.000
_cell.length_c   1.000
_cell.angle_alpha   90.00
_cell.angle_beta   90.00
_cell.angle_gamma   90.00
#
_symmetry.space_group_name_H-M   'P 1'
#
loop_
_entity.id
_entity.type
_entity.pdbx_description
1 polymer ?
#
loop_
_entity_poly.entity_id
_entity_poly.type
_entity_poly.pdbx_seq_one_letter_code
_entity_poly.pdbx_strand_id
1 'polypeptide(L)'
;MTLAHERLDVYQRALAFTAWAHQLLDSLAPGLAARSQLERASTSIPLNLAESNGKLSEGGRGRFLQIALGSTLECSATLDVLTAKGVLDGKRVEEGKELLEKIAAMLMAMLRKLGKTL
;
A
#
# COMPACT_ATOMS: atom_id res chain seq x y z
N MET A 1 14.70 2.10 20.96
CA MET A 1 13.26 1.87 21.25
C MET A 1 12.52 1.88 19.92
N THR A 2 11.64 0.91 19.68
CA THR A 2 10.79 0.87 18.48
C THR A 2 9.32 1.12 18.86
N LEU A 3 8.62 1.90 18.04
CA LEU A 3 7.19 2.13 18.19
C LEU A 3 6.42 0.85 17.85
N ALA A 4 5.22 0.69 18.39
CA ALA A 4 4.49 -0.58 18.30
C ALA A 4 4.16 -1.01 16.85
N HIS A 5 3.83 -0.05 15.98
CA HIS A 5 3.50 -0.32 14.57
C HIS A 5 4.71 -0.79 13.76
N GLU A 6 5.93 -0.39 14.15
CA GLU A 6 7.18 -0.79 13.49
C GLU A 6 7.43 -2.30 13.62
N ARG A 7 6.76 -2.99 14.55
CA ARG A 7 6.85 -4.44 14.71
C ARG A 7 5.87 -5.23 13.83
N LEU A 8 4.97 -4.56 13.12
CA LEU A 8 3.99 -5.22 12.26
C LEU A 8 4.65 -5.63 10.94
N ASP A 9 4.58 -6.92 10.59
CA ASP A 9 5.10 -7.42 9.29
C ASP A 9 4.45 -6.69 8.10
N VAL A 10 3.14 -6.39 8.17
CA VAL A 10 2.44 -5.64 7.12
C VAL A 10 2.98 -4.21 6.97
N TYR A 11 3.45 -3.60 8.05
CA TYR A 11 4.05 -2.26 8.02
C TYR A 11 5.44 -2.30 7.37
N GLN A 12 6.27 -3.29 7.71
CA GLN A 12 7.58 -3.46 7.07
C GLN A 12 7.46 -3.74 5.57
N ARG A 13 6.47 -4.55 5.16
CA ARG A 13 6.15 -4.77 3.75
C ARG A 13 5.64 -3.51 3.05
N ALA A 14 4.81 -2.72 3.73
CA ALA A 14 4.35 -1.45 3.20
C ALA A 14 5.52 -0.49 2.95
N LEU A 15 6.49 -0.39 3.88
CA LEU A 15 7.71 0.39 3.65
C LEU A 15 8.56 -0.15 2.51
N ALA A 16 8.70 -1.47 2.38
CA ALA A 16 9.40 -2.08 1.26
C ALA A 16 8.74 -1.73 -0.07
N PHE A 17 7.40 -1.79 -0.13
CA PHE A 17 6.64 -1.36 -1.31
C PHE A 17 6.80 0.13 -1.60
N THR A 18 6.74 1.01 -0.58
CA THR A 18 6.96 2.46 -0.76
C THR A 18 8.35 2.74 -1.33
N ALA A 19 9.39 2.08 -0.82
CA ALA A 19 10.75 2.24 -1.31
C ALA A 19 10.89 1.74 -2.76
N TRP A 20 10.32 0.57 -3.08
CA TRP A 20 10.29 0.04 -4.44
C TRP A 20 9.54 0.97 -5.40
N ALA A 21 8.37 1.49 -4.98
CA ALA A 21 7.56 2.39 -5.78
C ALA A 21 8.32 3.68 -6.08
N HIS A 22 9.02 4.24 -5.10
CA HIS A 22 9.85 5.42 -5.28
C HIS A 22 10.95 5.20 -6.34
N GLN A 23 11.68 4.07 -6.27
CA GLN A 23 12.69 3.70 -7.26
C GLN A 23 12.11 3.52 -8.66
N LEU A 24 10.93 2.88 -8.76
CA LEU A 24 10.22 2.76 -10.03
C LEU A 24 9.88 4.14 -10.59
N LEU A 25 9.33 5.02 -9.75
CA LEU A 25 8.91 6.35 -10.17
C LEU A 25 10.08 7.20 -10.64
N ASP A 26 11.25 7.12 -10.02
CA ASP A 26 12.45 7.84 -10.46
C ASP A 26 12.91 7.48 -11.88
N SER A 27 12.57 6.28 -12.36
CA SER A 27 12.82 5.88 -13.74
C SER A 27 11.79 6.40 -14.75
N LEU A 28 10.68 6.99 -14.29
CA LEU A 28 9.59 7.46 -15.13
C LEU A 28 9.71 8.95 -15.46
N ALA A 29 9.29 9.32 -16.66
CA ALA A 29 9.20 10.71 -17.07
C ALA A 29 8.31 11.54 -16.12
N PRO A 30 8.69 12.80 -15.81
CA PRO A 30 7.87 13.69 -15.01
C PRO A 30 6.54 14.03 -15.72
N GLY A 31 5.55 14.48 -14.95
CA GLY A 31 4.26 14.96 -15.48
C GLY A 31 3.18 13.90 -15.69
N LEU A 32 3.47 12.61 -15.47
CA LEU A 32 2.46 11.55 -15.51
C LEU A 32 1.54 11.64 -14.27
N ALA A 33 0.24 11.81 -14.47
CA ALA A 33 -0.73 11.80 -13.37
C ALA A 33 -0.71 10.47 -12.57
N ALA A 34 -0.40 9.36 -13.23
CA ALA A 34 -0.24 8.06 -12.57
C ALA A 34 0.99 8.02 -11.64
N ARG A 35 2.03 8.82 -11.89
CA ARG A 35 3.20 8.93 -11.00
C ARG A 35 2.80 9.55 -9.67
N SER A 36 2.11 10.69 -9.70
CA SER A 36 1.65 11.35 -8.47
C SER A 36 0.62 10.51 -7.71
N GLN A 37 -0.23 9.77 -8.43
CA GLN A 37 -1.16 8.82 -7.81
C GLN A 37 -0.41 7.72 -7.05
N LEU A 38 0.56 7.06 -7.70
CA LEU A 38 1.31 5.96 -7.10
C LEU A 38 2.12 6.41 -5.88
N GLU A 39 2.78 7.57 -5.96
CA GLU A 39 3.54 8.17 -4.85
C GLU A 39 2.65 8.40 -3.62
N ARG A 40 1.48 9.02 -3.83
CA ARG A 40 0.53 9.34 -2.75
C ARG A 40 -0.08 8.09 -2.14
N ALA A 41 -0.56 7.16 -2.98
CA ALA A 41 -1.17 5.93 -2.54
C ALA A 41 -0.17 5.05 -1.78
N SER A 42 1.07 4.90 -2.29
CA SER A 42 2.10 4.08 -1.65
C SER A 42 2.52 4.65 -0.30
N THR A 43 2.60 5.98 -0.16
CA THR A 43 2.88 6.65 1.12
C THR A 43 1.71 6.51 2.10
N SER A 44 0.47 6.50 1.61
CA SER A 44 -0.73 6.37 2.44
C SER A 44 -0.81 5.03 3.19
N ILE A 45 -0.31 3.94 2.61
CA ILE A 45 -0.38 2.60 3.22
C ILE A 45 0.31 2.54 4.61
N PRO A 46 1.62 2.82 4.74
CA PRO A 46 2.30 2.76 6.05
C PRO A 46 1.76 3.80 7.04
N LEU A 47 1.36 4.99 6.57
CA LEU A 47 0.80 6.03 7.44
C LEU A 47 -0.52 5.57 8.09
N ASN A 48 -1.43 4.99 7.31
CA ASN A 48 -2.70 4.48 7.83
C ASN A 48 -2.52 3.23 8.70
N LEU A 49 -1.50 2.39 8.43
CA LEU A 49 -1.14 1.28 9.33
C LEU A 49 -0.67 1.77 10.70
N ALA A 50 0.22 2.77 10.72
CA ALA A 50 0.69 3.38 11.97
C ALA A 50 -0.46 4.03 12.76
N GLU A 51 -1.32 4.78 12.07
CA GLU A 51 -2.48 5.45 12.67
C GLU A 51 -3.50 4.43 13.20
N SER A 52 -3.77 3.35 12.46
CA SER A 52 -4.63 2.24 12.91
C SER A 52 -4.08 1.64 14.21
N ASN A 53 -2.78 1.34 14.26
CA ASN A 53 -2.15 0.74 15.43
C ASN A 53 -2.22 1.66 16.67
N GLY A 54 -2.28 2.99 16.48
CA GLY A 54 -2.46 3.97 17.54
C GLY A 54 -3.90 4.11 18.06
N LYS A 55 -4.91 3.55 17.37
CA LYS A 55 -6.31 3.66 17.82
C LYS A 55 -6.65 2.68 18.95
N LEU A 56 -7.43 3.19 19.90
CA LEU A 56 -7.95 2.39 21.03
C LEU A 56 -9.22 1.63 20.66
N SER A 57 -10.11 2.24 19.88
CA SER A 57 -11.38 1.61 19.48
C SER A 57 -11.21 0.73 18.25
N GLU A 58 -11.92 -0.40 18.22
CA GLU A 58 -11.95 -1.30 17.05
C GLU A 58 -12.48 -0.61 15.80
N GLY A 59 -13.49 0.27 15.97
CA GLY A 59 -14.02 1.08 14.87
C GLY A 59 -12.97 2.02 14.27
N GLY A 60 -12.16 2.66 15.12
CA GLY A 60 -11.03 3.49 14.69
C GLY A 60 -9.98 2.66 13.96
N ARG A 61 -9.55 1.54 14.55
CA ARG A 61 -8.58 0.61 13.93
C ARG A 61 -9.05 0.16 12.55
N GLY A 62 -10.28 -0.31 12.45
CA GLY A 62 -10.88 -0.81 11.22
C GLY A 62 -10.97 0.23 10.12
N ARG A 63 -11.34 1.48 10.45
CA ARG A 63 -11.39 2.59 9.47
C ARG A 63 -10.03 2.82 8.80
N PHE A 64 -8.96 2.91 9.58
CA PHE A 64 -7.62 3.16 9.03
C PHE A 64 -7.08 1.95 8.26
N LEU A 65 -7.39 0.71 8.68
CA LEU A 65 -7.06 -0.48 7.90
C LEU A 65 -7.79 -0.52 6.55
N GLN A 66 -9.05 -0.08 6.48
CA GLN A 66 -9.79 0.01 5.22
C GLN A 66 -9.16 1.05 4.28
N ILE A 67 -8.70 2.19 4.81
CA ILE A 67 -7.99 3.19 4.02
C ILE A 67 -6.66 2.61 3.49
N ALA A 68 -5.88 1.94 4.34
CA ALA A 68 -4.65 1.26 3.91
C ALA A 68 -4.92 0.21 2.82
N LEU A 69 -6.01 -0.55 2.94
CA LEU A 69 -6.41 -1.53 1.93
C LEU A 69 -6.81 -0.84 0.62
N GLY A 70 -7.61 0.24 0.70
CA GLY A 70 -7.96 1.05 -0.45
C GLY A 70 -6.72 1.59 -1.18
N SER A 71 -5.77 2.17 -0.46
CA SER A 71 -4.50 2.64 -1.04
C SER A 71 -3.66 1.51 -1.64
N THR A 72 -3.67 0.31 -1.04
CA THR A 72 -3.00 -0.88 -1.60
C THR A 72 -3.59 -1.28 -2.95
N LEU A 73 -4.93 -1.33 -3.04
CA LEU A 73 -5.63 -1.64 -4.29
C LEU A 73 -5.43 -0.55 -5.34
N GLU A 74 -5.41 0.72 -4.92
CA GLU A 74 -5.16 1.87 -5.77
C GLU A 74 -3.74 1.85 -6.36
N CYS A 75 -2.73 1.48 -5.57
CA CYS A 75 -1.37 1.25 -6.08
C CYS A 75 -1.36 0.15 -7.14
N SER A 76 -2.02 -0.97 -6.87
CA SER A 76 -2.10 -2.10 -7.80
C SER A 76 -2.74 -1.67 -9.12
N ALA A 77 -3.87 -0.99 -9.08
CA ALA A 77 -4.54 -0.47 -10.26
C ALA A 77 -3.71 0.60 -10.99
N THR A 78 -2.94 1.41 -10.26
CA THR A 78 -2.06 2.42 -10.88
C THR A 78 -0.93 1.78 -11.67
N LEU A 79 -0.36 0.67 -11.19
CA LEU A 79 0.62 -0.13 -11.95
C LEU A 79 -0.01 -0.74 -13.20
N ASP A 80 -1.27 -1.19 -13.13
CA ASP A 80 -2.01 -1.69 -14.31
C ASP A 80 -2.22 -0.58 -15.33
N VAL A 81 -2.59 0.63 -14.89
CA VAL A 81 -2.77 1.80 -15.76
C VAL A 81 -1.45 2.18 -16.46
N LEU A 82 -0.32 2.16 -15.74
CA LEU A 82 0.99 2.44 -16.33
C LEU A 82 1.38 1.38 -17.37
N THR A 83 1.07 0.12 -17.09
CA THR A 83 1.31 -1.00 -18.02
C THR A 83 0.42 -0.91 -19.27
N ALA A 84 -0.88 -0.65 -19.08
CA ALA A 84 -1.85 -0.49 -20.17
C ALA A 84 -1.54 0.72 -21.07
N LYS A 85 -0.90 1.77 -20.52
CA LYS A 85 -0.41 2.92 -21.28
C LYS A 85 0.92 2.67 -22.00
N GLY A 86 1.52 1.48 -21.86
CA GLY A 86 2.82 1.15 -22.43
C GLY A 86 4.00 1.89 -21.77
N VAL A 87 3.79 2.49 -20.59
CA VAL A 87 4.84 3.19 -19.84
C VAL A 87 5.74 2.17 -19.10
N LEU A 88 5.13 1.09 -18.63
CA LEU A 88 5.79 -0.04 -18.00
C LEU A 88 5.45 -1.33 -18.75
N ASP A 89 6.36 -2.30 -18.68
CA ASP A 89 6.04 -3.67 -19.05
C ASP A 89 5.64 -4.48 -17.81
N GLY A 90 5.01 -5.64 -18.03
CA GLY A 90 4.54 -6.51 -16.95
C GLY A 90 5.66 -7.01 -16.01
N LYS A 91 6.86 -7.26 -16.54
CA LYS A 91 7.99 -7.74 -15.72
C LYS A 91 8.46 -6.66 -14.75
N ARG A 92 8.39 -5.38 -15.15
CA ARG A 92 8.77 -4.25 -14.30
C ARG A 92 7.85 -4.01 -13.12
N VAL A 93 6.61 -4.51 -13.16
CA VAL A 93 5.63 -4.30 -12.07
C VAL A 93 5.45 -5.53 -11.17
N GLU A 94 5.97 -6.69 -11.55
CA GLU A 94 5.75 -7.97 -10.87
C GLU A 94 6.12 -7.92 -9.38
N GLU A 95 7.33 -7.47 -9.06
CA GLU A 95 7.80 -7.37 -7.67
C GLU A 95 6.88 -6.49 -6.81
N GLY A 96 6.47 -5.33 -7.34
CA GLY A 96 5.53 -4.44 -6.66
C GLY A 96 4.16 -5.08 -6.47
N LYS A 97 3.66 -5.80 -7.48
CA LYS A 97 2.39 -6.53 -7.41
C LYS A 97 2.41 -7.64 -6.37
N GLU A 98 3.50 -8.40 -6.27
CA GLU A 98 3.66 -9.43 -5.24
C GLU A 98 3.67 -8.83 -3.82
N LEU A 99 4.33 -7.68 -3.63
CA LEU A 99 4.32 -6.97 -2.35
C LEU A 99 2.90 -6.51 -1.99
N LEU A 100 2.19 -5.90 -2.94
CA LEU A 100 0.81 -5.42 -2.76
C LEU A 100 -0.17 -6.56 -2.45
N GLU A 101 -0.05 -7.71 -3.11
CA GLU A 101 -0.87 -8.88 -2.82
C GLU A 101 -0.70 -9.35 -1.37
N LYS A 102 0.56 -9.47 -0.91
CA LYS A 102 0.87 -9.84 0.48
C LYS A 102 0.31 -8.82 1.47
N ILE A 103 0.49 -7.52 1.21
CA ILE A 103 -0.06 -6.45 2.03
C ILE A 103 -1.59 -6.53 2.10
N ALA A 104 -2.27 -6.67 0.96
CA ALA A 104 -3.71 -6.78 0.88
C ALA A 104 -4.23 -7.99 1.67
N ALA A 105 -3.61 -9.16 1.50
CA ALA A 105 -3.98 -10.37 2.24
C ALA A 105 -3.90 -10.18 3.77
N MET A 106 -2.84 -9.52 4.24
CA MET A 106 -2.66 -9.22 5.68
C MET A 106 -3.68 -8.21 6.19
N LEU A 107 -3.93 -7.13 5.44
CA LEU A 107 -4.93 -6.12 5.80
C LEU A 107 -6.33 -6.72 5.87
N MET A 108 -6.71 -7.55 4.89
CA MET A 108 -7.99 -8.27 4.91
C MET A 108 -8.09 -9.22 6.10
N ALA A 109 -7.02 -9.92 6.46
CA ALA A 109 -6.99 -10.78 7.64
C ALA A 109 -7.17 -10.00 8.95
N MET A 110 -6.54 -8.82 9.06
CA MET A 110 -6.70 -7.92 10.21
C MET A 110 -8.13 -7.36 10.30
N LEU A 111 -8.72 -6.96 9.17
CA LEU A 111 -10.09 -6.47 9.10
C LEU A 111 -11.11 -7.54 9.53
N ARG A 112 -10.94 -8.79 9.06
CA ARG A 112 -11.78 -9.92 9.49
C ARG A 112 -11.70 -10.16 11.00
N LYS A 113 -10.52 -10.03 11.60
CA LYS A 113 -10.34 -10.15 13.06
C LYS A 113 -11.06 -9.06 13.86
N LEU A 114 -11.33 -7.90 13.24
CA LEU A 114 -12.12 -6.80 13.83
C LEU A 114 -13.62 -6.91 13.51
N GLY A 115 -14.09 -8.07 13.02
CA GLY A 115 -15.50 -8.28 12.68
C GLY A 115 -15.97 -7.49 11.46
N LYS A 116 -15.05 -7.01 10.61
CA LYS A 116 -15.40 -6.35 9.35
C LYS A 116 -15.57 -7.40 8.26
N THR A 117 -16.76 -7.43 7.64
CA THR A 117 -17.01 -8.17 6.40
C THR A 117 -16.63 -7.27 5.23
N LEU A 118 -15.82 -7.80 4.31
CA LEU A 118 -15.51 -7.18 3.02
C LEU A 118 -16.49 -7.68 1.97
#